data_AF-A0A6I4MWP3-F1
#
_entry.id   AF-A0A6I4MWP3-F1
#
_cell.length_a   1.000
_cell.length_b   1.000
_cell.length_c   1.000
_cell.angle_alpha   90.00
_cell.angle_beta   90.00
_cell.angle_gamma   90.00
#
_symmetry.space_group_name_H-M   'P 1'
#
loop_
_entity.id
_entity.type
_entity.pdbx_description
1 polymer ?
#
loop_
_entity_poly.entity_id
_entity_poly.type
_entity_poly.pdbx_seq_one_letter_code
_entity_poly.pdbx_strand_id
1 'polypeptide(L)'
;MDEKDILARIDEYVGEEQRLRDRYQHGDLDRDEEHRRLENLEVALDQCWDLLRRRRARIDAGTDPGDADAHVRPPDEVEGYLQ
;
A
#
# COMPACT_ATOMS: atom_id res chain seq x y z
N MET A 1 2.86 13.01 -3.51
CA MET A 1 3.00 11.64 -4.03
C MET A 1 2.07 11.50 -5.22
N ASP A 2 2.59 11.22 -6.40
CA ASP A 2 1.77 11.17 -7.62
C ASP A 2 1.07 9.81 -7.79
N GLU A 3 0.04 9.76 -8.65
CA GLU A 3 -0.68 8.51 -8.98
C GLU A 3 0.29 7.38 -9.36
N LYS A 4 1.37 7.74 -10.08
CA LYS A 4 2.42 6.81 -10.48
C LYS A 4 3.17 6.20 -9.30
N ASP A 5 3.43 6.98 -8.26
CA ASP A 5 4.11 6.49 -7.05
C ASP A 5 3.22 5.54 -6.26
N ILE A 6 1.90 5.81 -6.22
CA ILE A 6 0.92 4.94 -5.58
C ILE A 6 0.82 3.60 -6.34
N LEU A 7 0.76 3.66 -7.67
CA LEU A 7 0.76 2.46 -8.52
C LEU A 7 2.04 1.65 -8.36
N ALA A 8 3.20 2.31 -8.26
CA ALA A 8 4.48 1.64 -8.02
C ALA A 8 4.51 0.92 -6.67
N ARG A 9 3.97 1.52 -5.60
CA ARG A 9 3.84 0.86 -4.29
C ARG A 9 2.87 -0.31 -4.32
N ILE A 10 1.76 -0.20 -5.04
CA ILE A 10 0.82 -1.31 -5.23
C ILE A 10 1.53 -2.50 -5.89
N ASP A 11 2.31 -2.25 -6.96
CA ASP A 11 3.08 -3.30 -7.65
C ASP A 11 4.12 -3.95 -6.73
N GLU A 12 4.82 -3.15 -5.93
CA GLU A 12 5.76 -3.64 -4.93
C GLU A 12 5.10 -4.55 -3.89
N TYR A 13 3.95 -4.14 -3.34
CA TYR A 13 3.20 -4.92 -2.35
C TYR A 13 2.65 -6.22 -2.93
N VAL A 14 2.14 -6.21 -4.17
CA VAL A 14 1.72 -7.44 -4.87
C VAL A 14 2.92 -8.37 -5.10
N GLY A 15 4.08 -7.81 -5.44
CA GLY A 15 5.32 -8.58 -5.56
C GLY A 15 5.81 -9.16 -4.23
N GLU A 16 5.52 -8.51 -3.11
CA GLU A 16 5.83 -9.02 -1.77
C GLU A 16 4.87 -10.13 -1.34
N GLU A 17 3.57 -10.00 -1.62
CA GLU A 17 2.57 -11.07 -1.45
C GLU A 17 3.02 -12.34 -2.18
N GLN A 18 3.40 -12.23 -3.45
CA GLN A 18 3.85 -13.37 -4.24
C GLN A 18 5.09 -14.03 -3.62
N ARG A 19 6.02 -13.23 -3.09
CA ARG A 19 7.23 -13.72 -2.41
C ARG A 19 6.93 -14.37 -1.05
N LEU A 20 5.93 -13.88 -0.31
CA LEU A 20 5.47 -14.52 0.92
C LEU A 20 4.86 -15.89 0.63
N ARG A 21 4.03 -15.96 -0.42
CA ARG A 21 3.40 -17.20 -0.87
C ARG A 21 4.42 -18.24 -1.33
N ASP A 22 5.45 -17.81 -2.05
CA ASP A 22 6.55 -18.68 -2.48
C ASP A 22 7.33 -19.25 -1.28
N ARG A 23 7.68 -18.39 -0.30
CA ARG A 23 8.33 -18.82 0.95
C ARG A 23 7.47 -19.79 1.76
N TYR A 24 6.16 -19.54 1.84
CA TYR A 24 5.23 -20.46 2.49
C TYR A 24 5.18 -21.81 1.77
N GLN A 25 5.13 -21.83 0.43
CA GLN A 25 5.16 -23.07 -0.35
C GLN A 25 6.47 -23.85 -0.19
N HIS A 26 7.60 -23.15 -0.04
CA HIS A 26 8.89 -23.77 0.26
C HIS A 26 9.02 -24.26 1.72
N GLY A 27 8.08 -23.91 2.60
CA GLY A 27 8.11 -24.28 4.01
C GLY A 27 9.06 -23.42 4.86
N ASP A 28 9.53 -22.28 4.33
CA ASP A 28 10.37 -21.32 5.03
C ASP A 28 9.55 -20.38 5.94
N LEU A 29 8.23 -20.37 5.80
CA LEU A 29 7.31 -19.54 6.57
C LEU A 29 6.19 -20.38 7.18
N ASP A 30 5.84 -20.05 8.43
CA ASP A 30 4.66 -20.59 9.08
C ASP A 30 3.38 -19.95 8.51
N ARG A 31 2.27 -20.69 8.52
CA ARG A 31 0.98 -20.22 8.00
C ARG A 31 0.51 -18.97 8.75
N ASP A 32 0.66 -18.92 10.07
CA ASP A 32 0.20 -17.80 10.87
C ASP A 32 1.02 -16.53 10.59
N GLU A 33 2.31 -16.70 10.30
CA GLU A 33 3.19 -15.59 9.96
C GLU A 33 2.99 -15.10 8.52
N GLU A 34 2.71 -16.02 7.58
CA GLU A 34 2.31 -15.68 6.21
C GLU A 34 1.02 -14.85 6.25
N HIS A 35 0.02 -15.34 7.00
CA HIS A 35 -1.29 -14.70 7.09
C HIS A 35 -1.19 -13.29 7.67
N ARG A 36 -0.49 -13.08 8.79
CA ARG A 36 -0.30 -11.74 9.36
C ARG A 36 0.36 -10.77 8.39
N ARG A 37 1.36 -11.22 7.65
CA ARG A 37 2.06 -10.36 6.68
C ARG A 37 1.18 -10.05 5.47
N LEU A 38 0.39 -11.01 5.01
CA LEU A 38 -0.61 -10.80 3.96
C LEU A 38 -1.69 -9.81 4.40
N GLU A 39 -2.25 -9.96 5.61
CA GLU A 39 -3.24 -9.01 6.14
C GLU A 39 -2.69 -7.58 6.16
N ASN A 40 -1.44 -7.40 6.58
CA ASN A 40 -0.79 -6.08 6.58
C ASN A 40 -0.60 -5.53 5.16
N LEU A 41 -0.23 -6.37 4.19
CA LEU A 41 -0.10 -5.99 2.78
C LEU A 41 -1.45 -5.60 2.18
N GLU A 42 -2.51 -6.36 2.46
CA GLU A 42 -3.87 -6.06 2.04
C GLU A 42 -4.34 -4.71 2.57
N VAL A 43 -4.09 -4.41 3.86
CA VAL A 43 -4.40 -3.11 4.47
C VAL A 43 -3.62 -1.99 3.78
N ALA A 44 -2.33 -2.19 3.48
CA ALA A 44 -1.53 -1.19 2.78
C ALA A 44 -2.00 -0.96 1.33
N LEU A 45 -2.43 -2.02 0.64
CA LEU A 45 -3.02 -1.96 -0.69
C LEU A 45 -4.34 -1.21 -0.70
N ASP A 46 -5.23 -1.49 0.26
CA ASP A 46 -6.52 -0.80 0.38
C ASP A 46 -6.32 0.70 0.63
N GLN A 47 -5.37 1.08 1.48
CA GLN A 47 -5.00 2.48 1.69
C GLN A 47 -4.49 3.14 0.41
N CYS A 48 -3.65 2.46 -0.38
CA CYS A 48 -3.16 2.97 -1.66
C CYS A 48 -4.31 3.19 -2.65
N TRP A 49 -5.25 2.24 -2.73
CA TRP A 49 -6.45 2.36 -3.57
C TRP A 49 -7.35 3.51 -3.13
N ASP A 50 -7.53 3.71 -1.83
CA ASP A 50 -8.33 4.80 -1.28
C ASP A 50 -7.71 6.17 -1.53
N LEU A 51 -6.38 6.28 -1.49
CA LEU A 51 -5.66 7.50 -1.86
C LEU A 51 -5.87 7.82 -3.35
N LEU A 52 -5.73 6.82 -4.21
CA LEU A 52 -5.95 6.97 -5.65
C LEU A 52 -7.38 7.40 -5.96
N ARG A 53 -8.38 6.78 -5.30
CA ARG A 53 -9.79 7.14 -5.44
C ARG A 53 -10.07 8.56 -4.96
N ARG A 54 -9.54 8.95 -3.79
CA ARG A 54 -9.68 10.33 -3.27
C ARG A 54 -9.07 11.36 -4.23
N ARG A 55 -7.93 11.06 -4.84
CA ARG A 55 -7.30 11.92 -5.84
C ARG A 55 -8.14 12.03 -7.10
N ARG A 56 -8.65 10.91 -7.62
CA ARG A 56 -9.53 10.87 -8.79
C ARG A 56 -10.79 11.72 -8.57
N ALA A 57 -11.43 11.58 -7.41
CA ALA A 57 -12.63 12.34 -7.06
C ALA A 57 -12.36 13.86 -6.97
N ARG A 58 -11.19 14.29 -6.50
CA ARG A 58 -10.81 15.71 -6.44
C ARG A 58 -10.52 16.30 -7.82
N ILE A 59 -9.87 15.54 -8.70
CA ILE A 59 -9.65 15.91 -10.10
C ILE A 59 -10.99 16.06 -10.83
N ASP A 60 -11.89 15.09 -10.65
CA ASP A 60 -13.22 15.11 -11.27
C ASP A 60 -14.08 16.27 -10.74
N ALA A 61 -13.93 16.61 -9.45
CA ALA A 61 -14.55 17.78 -8.84
C ALA A 61 -13.91 19.13 -9.24
N GLY A 62 -12.92 19.15 -10.14
CA GLY A 62 -12.28 20.37 -10.65
C GLY A 62 -11.46 21.13 -9.61
N THR A 63 -11.10 20.49 -8.50
CA THR A 63 -10.21 21.07 -7.49
C THR A 63 -8.77 20.73 -7.84
N ASP A 64 -7.93 21.74 -8.04
CA ASP A 64 -6.52 21.54 -8.41
C ASP A 64 -5.81 20.66 -7.35
N PRO A 65 -5.33 19.46 -7.74
CA PRO A 65 -4.74 18.50 -6.80
C PRO A 65 -3.31 18.89 -6.38
N GLY A 66 -2.73 19.95 -6.97
CA GLY A 66 -1.31 20.29 -6.84
C GLY A 66 -0.87 20.75 -5.44
N ASP A 67 -1.76 21.32 -4.64
CA ASP A 67 -1.39 21.96 -3.36
C ASP A 67 -1.81 21.14 -2.13
N ALA A 68 -2.91 20.38 -2.22
CA ALA A 68 -3.43 19.58 -1.10
C ALA A 68 -2.73 18.23 -0.89
N ASP A 69 -1.92 17.77 -1.85
CA ASP A 69 -1.17 16.51 -1.78
C ASP A 69 0.16 16.66 -1.02
N ALA A 70 0.65 17.89 -0.80
CA ALA A 70 1.79 18.18 0.08
C ALA A 70 1.46 17.95 1.58
N HIS A 71 0.17 17.88 1.92
CA HIS A 71 -0.32 17.46 3.23
C HIS A 71 -0.89 16.04 3.14
N VAL A 72 -0.07 15.08 2.67
CA VAL A 72 -0.14 13.74 3.27
C VAL A 72 0.05 13.99 4.76
N ARG A 73 -1.07 14.10 5.48
CA ARG A 73 -1.07 13.99 6.93
C ARG A 73 -0.35 12.66 7.15
N PRO A 74 0.86 12.67 7.74
CA PRO A 74 1.62 11.45 7.88
C PRO A 74 0.66 10.45 8.55
N PRO A 75 0.50 9.24 8.01
CA PRO A 75 0.09 8.15 8.87
C PRO A 75 1.21 8.03 9.91
N ASP A 76 1.04 8.77 11.01
CA ASP A 76 1.44 8.33 12.32
C ASP A 76 1.14 6.81 12.34
N GLU A 77 2.19 6.02 12.53
CA GLU A 77 2.13 4.56 12.67
C GLU A 77 1.87 3.72 11.40
N VAL A 78 2.86 3.68 10.49
CA VAL A 78 3.38 2.37 10.06
C VAL A 78 4.92 2.36 10.10
N GLU A 79 5.50 3.05 11.09
CA GLU A 79 6.84 2.72 11.56
C GLU A 79 6.74 1.44 12.39
N GLY A 80 6.70 0.30 11.71
CA GLY A 80 6.62 -0.98 12.38
C GLY A 80 7.23 -2.16 11.64
N TYR A 81 7.68 -2.01 10.38
CA TYR A 81 8.21 -3.16 9.63
C TYR A 81 9.36 -2.85 8.66
N LEU A 82 10.22 -1.91 9.02
CA LEU A 82 11.63 -2.02 8.64
C LEU A 82 12.46 -2.03 9.93
N GLN A 83 12.89 -3.25 10.23
CA GLN A 83 13.98 -3.62 11.12
C GLN A 83 15.23 -2.75 10.92
#